data_AF-A0A2E7UP14-F1
#
_entry.id   AF-A0A2E7UP14-F1
#
_cell.length_a   1.000
_cell.length_b   1.000
_cell.length_c   1.000
_cell.angle_alpha   90.00
_cell.angle_beta   90.00
_cell.angle_gamma   90.00
#
_symmetry.space_group_name_H-M   'P 1'
#
loop_
_entity.id
_entity.type
_entity.pdbx_description
1 polymer ?
#
loop_
_entity_poly.entity_id
_entity_poly.type
_entity_poly.pdbx_seq_one_letter_code
_entity_poly.pdbx_strand_id
1 'polypeptide(L)'
;MLSLSSFRFSRITAARAPLYILWVAWTAFIVSASAPASAADSSCTNPQESARSLLDNLMSDSWQPERAWQCLDLPPGTNTAEAINIAKQLKLLLDARGHYVPVASLSLDPSFQNEQGGHRVQPVASFPELVIERAENGQWLWSRSLVQATPDLYEDAFS
;
A
#
# COMPACT_ATOMS: atom_id res chain seq x y z
N MET A 1 68.50 61.89 -34.83
CA MET A 1 69.66 62.10 -33.93
C MET A 1 69.44 61.26 -32.69
N LEU A 2 70.46 60.48 -32.33
CA LEU A 2 70.62 59.64 -31.13
C LEU A 2 69.69 58.43 -31.02
N SER A 3 70.08 57.26 -30.55
CA SER A 3 71.36 56.54 -30.37
C SER A 3 70.99 55.34 -29.51
N LEU A 4 71.51 54.14 -29.83
CA LEU A 4 71.85 53.06 -28.88
C LEU A 4 70.62 52.41 -28.17
N SER A 5 70.55 51.12 -27.86
CA SER A 5 71.58 50.13 -27.58
C SER A 5 71.02 48.73 -27.79
N SER A 6 71.83 47.89 -28.41
CA SER A 6 71.83 46.43 -28.25
C SER A 6 71.83 46.02 -26.79
N PHE A 7 71.26 44.87 -26.42
CA PHE A 7 71.92 43.87 -25.56
C PHE A 7 71.18 42.53 -25.64
N ARG A 8 71.91 41.51 -26.11
CA ARG A 8 71.60 40.08 -25.91
C ARG A 8 71.93 39.71 -24.46
N PHE A 9 71.32 38.66 -23.91
CA PHE A 9 71.92 37.55 -23.14
C PHE A 9 70.73 36.74 -22.57
N SER A 10 70.46 35.54 -23.07
CA SER A 10 71.06 34.24 -22.70
C SER A 10 70.37 33.57 -21.50
N ARG A 11 69.69 32.47 -21.82
CA ARG A 11 69.47 31.20 -21.09
C ARG A 11 69.45 31.23 -19.56
N ILE A 12 68.45 30.56 -18.97
CA ILE A 12 68.65 29.47 -17.98
C ILE A 12 67.40 28.56 -17.96
N THR A 13 67.68 27.26 -18.02
CA THR A 13 66.85 26.07 -17.83
C THR A 13 66.40 25.85 -16.38
N ALA A 14 65.20 25.27 -16.18
CA ALA A 14 64.86 24.22 -15.19
C ALA A 14 63.31 24.11 -15.12
N ALA A 15 62.68 23.06 -15.66
CA ALA A 15 62.46 21.74 -15.07
C ALA A 15 61.28 21.66 -14.07
N ARG A 16 60.51 20.56 -14.20
CA ARG A 16 59.47 19.97 -13.33
C ARG A 16 58.02 20.35 -13.71
N ALA A 17 57.33 19.53 -14.52
CA ALA A 17 56.55 18.31 -14.14
C ALA A 17 55.09 18.66 -13.74
N PRO A 18 54.15 17.71 -13.66
CA PRO A 18 53.61 16.88 -14.73
C PRO A 18 52.06 16.92 -14.81
N LEU A 19 51.54 16.33 -15.90
CA LEU A 19 50.26 15.63 -16.05
C LEU A 19 49.15 15.83 -14.99
N TYR A 20 48.04 16.42 -15.40
CA TYR A 20 46.70 16.00 -14.98
C TYR A 20 45.76 15.99 -16.20
N ILE A 21 46.00 15.04 -17.10
CA ILE A 21 45.03 14.63 -18.12
C ILE A 21 44.53 13.26 -17.66
N LEU A 22 43.21 13.06 -17.68
CA LEU A 22 42.43 11.86 -17.28
C LEU A 22 41.79 11.91 -15.89
N TRP A 23 40.78 12.79 -15.74
CA TRP A 23 39.62 12.49 -14.90
C TRP A 23 38.46 12.06 -15.81
N VAL A 24 38.56 10.86 -16.37
CA VAL A 24 37.43 10.12 -16.95
C VAL A 24 37.35 8.80 -16.20
N ALA A 25 37.07 8.89 -14.89
CA ALA A 25 36.56 7.76 -14.13
C ALA A 25 35.04 7.83 -14.22
N TRP A 26 34.52 7.13 -15.22
CA TRP A 26 33.11 6.78 -15.35
C TRP A 26 32.60 6.22 -14.03
N THR A 27 31.93 7.07 -13.24
CA THR A 27 31.07 6.61 -12.17
C THR A 27 29.86 5.97 -12.82
N ALA A 28 29.98 4.67 -13.11
CA ALA A 28 28.85 3.78 -13.31
C ALA A 28 28.08 3.71 -11.99
N PHE A 29 27.31 4.76 -11.70
CA PHE A 29 26.30 4.74 -10.67
C PHE A 29 25.16 3.89 -11.23
N ILE A 30 25.23 2.59 -10.94
CA ILE A 30 24.12 1.67 -11.17
C ILE A 30 23.01 2.18 -10.25
N VAL A 31 22.10 2.98 -10.80
CA VAL A 31 20.81 3.25 -10.19
C VAL A 31 20.08 1.91 -10.24
N SER A 32 20.20 1.15 -9.17
CA SER A 32 19.27 0.06 -8.87
C SER A 32 17.92 0.72 -8.67
N ALA A 33 17.14 0.82 -9.75
CA ALA A 33 15.72 1.07 -9.66
C ALA A 33 15.11 -0.17 -8.97
N SER A 34 15.10 -0.17 -7.65
CA SER A 34 14.22 -1.03 -6.87
C SER A 34 12.82 -0.68 -7.33
N ALA A 35 12.24 -1.50 -8.22
CA ALA A 35 10.82 -1.45 -8.46
C ALA A 35 10.14 -1.53 -7.08
N PRO A 36 9.22 -0.61 -6.73
CA PRO A 36 8.45 -0.81 -5.52
C PRO A 36 7.80 -2.18 -5.66
N ALA A 37 7.99 -3.05 -4.67
CA ALA A 37 7.25 -4.28 -4.55
C ALA A 37 5.77 -3.90 -4.39
N SER A 38 5.09 -3.72 -5.53
CA SER A 38 3.67 -3.41 -5.63
C SER A 38 2.88 -4.70 -5.51
N ALA A 39 3.03 -5.33 -4.35
CA ALA A 39 2.05 -6.20 -3.76
C ALA A 39 2.15 -5.85 -2.28
N ALA A 40 1.35 -4.89 -1.78
CA ALA A 40 1.07 -5.03 -0.36
C ALA A 40 0.21 -6.29 -0.29
N ASP A 41 0.86 -7.35 0.13
CA ASP A 41 0.23 -8.61 0.47
C ASP A 41 -0.89 -8.25 1.46
N SER A 42 -2.14 -8.30 1.02
CA SER A 42 -3.28 -8.31 1.93
C SER A 42 -3.20 -9.62 2.68
N SER A 43 -2.37 -9.63 3.72
CA SER A 43 -2.03 -10.88 4.39
C SER A 43 -3.26 -11.47 5.10
N CYS A 44 -4.33 -10.66 5.28
CA CYS A 44 -5.55 -11.02 6.00
C CYS A 44 -5.22 -11.81 7.28
N THR A 45 -4.10 -11.46 7.93
CA THR A 45 -3.46 -12.31 8.95
C THR A 45 -4.11 -12.15 10.31
N ASN A 46 -4.75 -11.02 10.55
CA ASN A 46 -5.43 -10.68 11.79
C ASN A 46 -6.65 -9.78 11.49
N PRO A 47 -7.56 -9.58 12.46
CA PRO A 47 -8.74 -8.75 12.27
C PRO A 47 -8.44 -7.33 11.77
N GLN A 48 -7.37 -6.70 12.26
CA GLN A 48 -7.00 -5.35 11.88
C GLN A 48 -6.60 -5.26 10.40
N GLU A 49 -5.76 -6.16 9.91
CA GLU A 49 -5.32 -6.18 8.51
C GLU A 49 -6.48 -6.48 7.54
N SER A 50 -7.43 -7.32 7.95
CA SER A 50 -8.67 -7.55 7.19
C SER A 50 -9.50 -6.28 7.03
N ALA A 51 -9.66 -5.51 8.11
CA ALA A 51 -10.38 -4.25 8.07
C ALA A 51 -9.65 -3.19 7.22
N ARG A 52 -8.34 -3.05 7.37
CA ARG A 52 -7.50 -2.15 6.56
C ARG A 52 -7.58 -2.47 5.08
N SER A 53 -7.55 -3.75 4.72
CA SER A 53 -7.63 -4.19 3.32
C SER A 53 -8.85 -3.59 2.62
N LEU A 54 -10.01 -3.54 3.26
CA LEU A 54 -11.20 -2.90 2.69
C LEU A 54 -11.13 -1.36 2.76
N LEU A 55 -10.87 -0.82 3.95
CA LEU A 55 -11.10 0.59 4.23
C LEU A 55 -10.01 1.49 3.65
N ASP A 56 -8.74 1.12 3.82
CA ASP A 56 -7.59 1.96 3.44
C ASP A 56 -7.41 2.01 1.91
N ASN A 57 -7.86 0.97 1.20
CA ASN A 57 -7.83 0.91 -0.27
C ASN A 57 -9.00 1.64 -0.95
N LEU A 58 -9.95 2.16 -0.18
CA LEU A 58 -11.10 2.93 -0.69
C LEU A 58 -11.16 4.34 -0.08
N MET A 59 -10.06 4.82 0.48
CA MET A 59 -9.92 6.22 0.89
C MET A 59 -9.61 7.12 -0.31
N SER A 60 -9.98 8.41 -0.23
CA SER A 60 -9.80 9.37 -1.32
C SER A 60 -8.34 9.61 -1.70
N ASP A 61 -7.42 9.45 -0.76
CA ASP A 61 -5.97 9.60 -0.91
C ASP A 61 -5.25 8.28 -1.24
N SER A 62 -5.96 7.14 -1.16
CA SER A 62 -5.45 5.79 -1.43
C SER A 62 -6.48 4.94 -2.15
N TRP A 63 -6.93 5.40 -3.33
CA TRP A 63 -7.95 4.74 -4.13
C TRP A 63 -7.38 3.58 -4.95
N GLN A 64 -7.51 2.36 -4.43
CA GLN A 64 -7.01 1.11 -5.02
C GLN A 64 -8.09 0.00 -4.95
N PRO A 65 -9.22 0.16 -5.65
CA PRO A 65 -10.36 -0.73 -5.56
C PRO A 65 -10.05 -2.19 -5.92
N GLU A 66 -9.04 -2.44 -6.76
CA GLU A 66 -8.55 -3.77 -7.14
C GLU A 66 -7.99 -4.57 -5.95
N ARG A 67 -7.75 -3.90 -4.83
CA ARG A 67 -7.16 -4.46 -3.60
C ARG A 67 -8.14 -4.53 -2.44
N ALA A 68 -9.22 -3.74 -2.53
CA ALA A 68 -10.19 -3.60 -1.46
C ALA A 68 -10.98 -4.88 -1.14
N TRP A 69 -11.05 -5.80 -2.10
CA TRP A 69 -11.82 -7.04 -1.96
C TRP A 69 -10.99 -8.22 -1.41
N GLN A 70 -9.68 -8.06 -1.21
CA GLN A 70 -8.78 -9.18 -0.98
C GLN A 70 -9.05 -9.95 0.33
N CYS A 71 -9.62 -9.29 1.35
CA CYS A 71 -10.06 -9.94 2.59
C CYS A 71 -11.58 -10.10 2.69
N LEU A 72 -12.31 -10.17 1.56
CA LEU A 72 -13.73 -10.54 1.54
C LEU A 72 -13.88 -12.05 1.33
N ASP A 73 -14.76 -12.71 2.10
CA ASP A 73 -15.09 -14.12 1.87
C ASP A 73 -16.09 -14.27 0.71
N LEU A 74 -15.59 -14.07 -0.51
CA LEU A 74 -16.38 -14.06 -1.73
C LEU A 74 -17.05 -15.43 -2.00
N PRO A 75 -18.26 -15.44 -2.58
CA PRO A 75 -18.87 -16.65 -3.11
C PRO A 75 -17.98 -17.31 -4.19
N PRO A 76 -17.99 -18.66 -4.31
CA PRO A 76 -17.32 -19.34 -5.41
C PRO A 76 -17.84 -18.86 -6.77
N GLY A 77 -16.93 -18.55 -7.70
CA GLY A 77 -17.27 -18.10 -9.05
C GLY A 77 -17.46 -16.59 -9.20
N THR A 78 -17.39 -15.81 -8.11
CA THR A 78 -17.36 -14.35 -8.19
C THR A 78 -16.15 -13.89 -9.02
N ASN A 79 -16.42 -13.07 -10.05
CA ASN A 79 -15.37 -12.52 -10.89
C ASN A 79 -14.76 -11.24 -10.28
N THR A 80 -13.60 -10.80 -10.78
CA THR A 80 -12.89 -9.65 -10.22
C THR A 80 -13.70 -8.35 -10.26
N ALA A 81 -14.46 -8.09 -11.33
CA ALA A 81 -15.25 -6.86 -11.44
C ALA A 81 -16.38 -6.83 -10.40
N GLU A 82 -17.02 -7.98 -10.19
CA GLU A 82 -18.04 -8.15 -9.16
C GLU A 82 -17.46 -8.01 -7.75
N ALA A 83 -16.30 -8.62 -7.47
CA ALA A 83 -15.60 -8.49 -6.19
C ALA A 83 -15.28 -7.02 -5.86
N ILE A 84 -14.75 -6.29 -6.85
CA ILE A 84 -14.49 -4.84 -6.72
C ILE A 84 -15.77 -4.07 -6.42
N ASN A 85 -16.87 -4.41 -7.11
CA ASN A 85 -18.15 -3.73 -6.89
C ASN A 85 -18.69 -3.98 -5.48
N ILE A 86 -18.64 -5.21 -4.99
CA ILE A 86 -19.06 -5.56 -3.62
C ILE A 86 -18.25 -4.78 -2.59
N ALA A 87 -16.92 -4.71 -2.72
CA ALA A 87 -16.08 -3.94 -1.81
C ALA A 87 -16.48 -2.45 -1.76
N LYS A 88 -16.72 -1.85 -2.94
CA LYS A 88 -17.18 -0.46 -3.04
C LYS A 88 -18.56 -0.25 -2.41
N GLN A 89 -19.51 -1.14 -2.69
CA GLN A 89 -20.86 -1.08 -2.11
C GLN A 89 -20.81 -1.19 -0.60
N LEU A 90 -20.02 -2.12 -0.05
CA LEU A 90 -19.85 -2.27 1.39
C LEU A 90 -19.27 -1.00 2.01
N LYS A 91 -18.25 -0.39 1.40
CA LYS A 91 -17.69 0.88 1.88
C LYS A 91 -18.73 2.01 1.87
N LEU A 92 -19.47 2.16 0.77
CA LEU A 92 -20.52 3.18 0.64
C LEU A 92 -21.64 2.98 1.65
N LEU A 93 -22.03 1.72 1.89
CA LEU A 93 -23.02 1.36 2.91
C LEU A 93 -22.56 1.79 4.31
N LEU A 94 -21.30 1.52 4.66
CA LEU A 94 -20.72 1.95 5.95
C LEU A 94 -20.71 3.47 6.07
N ASP A 95 -20.30 4.17 5.01
CA ASP A 95 -20.22 5.63 4.99
C ASP A 95 -21.62 6.27 5.11
N ALA A 96 -22.59 5.80 4.32
CA ALA A 96 -23.95 6.35 4.31
C ALA A 96 -24.69 6.13 5.63
N ARG A 97 -24.44 5.01 6.31
CA ARG A 97 -25.01 4.71 7.63
C ARG A 97 -24.20 5.30 8.79
N GLY A 98 -23.08 5.97 8.51
CA GLY A 98 -22.22 6.56 9.54
C GLY A 98 -21.54 5.51 10.43
N HIS A 99 -21.34 4.29 9.94
CA HIS A 99 -20.69 3.22 10.69
C HIS A 99 -19.16 3.39 10.64
N TYR A 100 -18.61 3.99 11.69
CA TYR A 100 -17.18 4.09 11.88
C TYR A 100 -16.60 2.77 12.40
N VAL A 101 -15.71 2.15 11.61
CA VAL A 101 -14.95 0.96 12.01
C VAL A 101 -13.68 1.39 12.75
N PRO A 102 -13.53 1.10 14.05
CA PRO A 102 -12.35 1.50 14.82
C PRO A 102 -11.16 0.55 14.52
N VAL A 103 -10.59 0.64 13.32
CA VAL A 103 -9.53 -0.27 12.83
C VAL A 103 -8.37 -0.39 13.82
N ALA A 104 -7.95 0.73 14.41
CA ALA A 104 -6.85 0.76 15.36
C ALA A 104 -7.09 -0.05 16.66
N SER A 105 -8.35 -0.30 17.03
CA SER A 105 -8.69 -1.11 18.21
C SER A 105 -8.90 -2.59 17.91
N LEU A 106 -8.90 -2.99 16.63
CA LEU A 106 -8.98 -4.39 16.25
C LEU A 106 -7.69 -5.12 16.61
N SER A 107 -7.80 -6.40 16.97
CA SER A 107 -6.66 -7.19 17.39
C SER A 107 -5.65 -7.37 16.26
N LEU A 108 -4.37 -7.31 16.63
CA LEU A 108 -3.23 -7.71 15.80
C LEU A 108 -2.88 -9.20 15.93
N ASP A 109 -3.49 -9.90 16.89
CA ASP A 109 -3.25 -11.32 17.15
C ASP A 109 -3.95 -12.19 16.07
N PRO A 110 -3.20 -12.95 15.26
CA PRO A 110 -3.77 -13.89 14.28
C PRO A 110 -4.64 -14.99 14.90
N SER A 111 -4.42 -15.29 16.18
CA SER A 111 -5.14 -16.30 16.96
C SER A 111 -6.24 -15.72 17.85
N PHE A 112 -6.58 -14.44 17.67
CA PHE A 112 -7.60 -13.74 18.47
C PHE A 112 -8.89 -14.57 18.61
N GLN A 113 -9.41 -14.63 19.83
CA GLN A 113 -10.70 -15.19 20.17
C GLN A 113 -11.52 -14.14 20.92
N ASN A 114 -12.82 -14.09 20.65
CA ASN A 114 -13.75 -13.28 21.41
C ASN A 114 -14.04 -13.92 22.79
N GLU A 115 -14.86 -13.25 23.60
CA GLU A 115 -15.23 -13.71 24.94
C GLU A 115 -15.97 -15.06 24.94
N GLN A 116 -16.58 -15.45 23.82
CA GLN A 116 -17.23 -16.76 23.64
C GLN A 116 -16.28 -17.85 23.12
N GLY A 117 -14.98 -17.56 22.96
CA GLY A 117 -13.98 -18.48 22.41
C GLY A 117 -14.01 -18.62 20.88
N GLY A 118 -14.81 -17.80 20.19
CA GLY A 118 -14.93 -17.81 18.73
C GLY A 118 -13.89 -16.92 18.05
N HIS A 119 -13.38 -17.36 16.89
CA HIS A 119 -12.50 -16.56 16.04
C HIS A 119 -13.29 -15.55 15.19
N ARG A 120 -13.92 -14.58 15.85
CA ARG A 120 -14.82 -13.60 15.24
C ARG A 120 -14.74 -12.26 15.95
N VAL A 121 -14.79 -11.17 15.19
CA VAL A 121 -14.90 -9.79 15.69
C VAL A 121 -16.09 -9.10 15.03
N GLN A 122 -16.82 -8.31 15.82
CA GLN A 122 -17.85 -7.40 15.36
C GLN A 122 -17.37 -5.97 15.60
N PRO A 123 -16.82 -5.27 14.58
CA PRO A 123 -16.20 -3.95 14.80
C PRO A 123 -17.19 -2.86 15.20
N VAL A 124 -18.46 -2.98 14.80
CA VAL A 124 -19.51 -1.98 15.03
C VAL A 124 -20.71 -2.66 15.69
N ALA A 125 -20.94 -2.38 16.97
CA ALA A 125 -22.01 -3.02 17.75
C ALA A 125 -23.42 -2.74 17.18
N SER A 126 -23.64 -1.55 16.60
CA SER A 126 -24.92 -1.17 15.99
C SER A 126 -25.17 -1.79 14.62
N PHE A 127 -24.20 -2.52 14.06
CA PHE A 127 -24.34 -3.22 12.77
C PHE A 127 -23.95 -4.71 12.94
N PRO A 128 -24.88 -5.55 13.42
CA PRO A 128 -24.63 -6.97 13.74
C PRO A 128 -24.08 -7.82 12.61
N GLU A 129 -24.44 -7.49 11.37
CA GLU A 129 -23.99 -8.18 10.17
C GLU A 129 -22.53 -7.85 9.83
N LEU A 130 -21.99 -6.75 10.34
CA LEU A 130 -20.62 -6.31 10.11
C LEU A 130 -19.64 -7.17 10.92
N VAL A 131 -19.23 -8.29 10.35
CA VAL A 131 -18.43 -9.32 11.01
C VAL A 131 -17.17 -9.64 10.22
N ILE A 132 -16.05 -9.74 10.93
CA ILE A 132 -14.78 -10.30 10.45
C ILE A 132 -14.55 -11.62 11.20
N GLU A 133 -14.27 -12.70 10.49
CA GLU A 133 -14.08 -14.02 11.08
C GLU A 133 -12.92 -14.77 10.44
N ARG A 134 -12.36 -15.71 11.20
CA ARG A 134 -11.25 -16.54 10.71
C ARG A 134 -11.80 -17.70 9.89
N ALA A 135 -11.48 -17.71 8.61
CA ALA A 135 -11.79 -18.79 7.68
C ALA A 135 -10.96 -20.05 7.96
N GLU A 136 -11.36 -21.17 7.35
CA GLU A 136 -10.70 -22.47 7.51
C GLU A 136 -9.23 -22.46 7.07
N ASN A 137 -8.89 -21.63 6.09
CA ASN A 137 -7.51 -21.44 5.62
C ASN A 137 -6.65 -20.56 6.56
N GLY A 138 -7.22 -20.12 7.68
CA GLY A 138 -6.55 -19.33 8.71
C GLY A 138 -6.57 -17.81 8.48
N GLN A 139 -7.11 -17.33 7.36
CA GLN A 139 -7.24 -15.91 7.05
C GLN A 139 -8.44 -15.28 7.79
N TRP A 140 -8.30 -14.02 8.17
CA TRP A 140 -9.38 -13.19 8.69
C TRP A 140 -10.08 -12.47 7.55
N LEU A 141 -11.35 -12.82 7.32
CA LEU A 141 -12.14 -12.31 6.21
C LEU A 141 -13.40 -11.63 6.72
N TRP A 142 -13.86 -10.61 6.00
CA TRP A 142 -15.24 -10.13 6.15
C TRP A 142 -16.19 -11.27 5.79
N SER A 143 -17.10 -11.58 6.72
CA SER A 143 -17.91 -12.81 6.68
C SER A 143 -18.68 -12.97 5.36
N ARG A 144 -18.84 -14.23 4.92
CA ARG A 144 -19.59 -14.54 3.70
C ARG A 144 -21.02 -14.02 3.74
N SER A 145 -21.67 -14.06 4.89
CA SER A 145 -23.03 -13.52 5.07
C SER A 145 -23.09 -12.02 4.79
N LEU A 146 -22.12 -11.24 5.28
CA LEU A 146 -22.04 -9.80 5.01
C LEU A 146 -21.81 -9.55 3.52
N VAL A 147 -20.84 -10.24 2.92
CA VAL A 147 -20.47 -10.10 1.51
C VAL A 147 -21.66 -10.39 0.60
N GLN A 148 -22.41 -11.47 0.87
CA GLN A 148 -23.60 -11.84 0.11
C GLN A 148 -24.77 -10.88 0.30
N ALA A 149 -24.94 -10.32 1.51
CA ALA A 149 -26.01 -9.36 1.80
C ALA A 149 -25.70 -7.94 1.30
N THR A 150 -24.44 -7.64 0.99
CA THR A 150 -23.99 -6.29 0.64
C THR A 150 -24.77 -5.67 -0.53
N PRO A 151 -25.03 -6.36 -1.66
CA PRO A 151 -25.80 -5.79 -2.76
C PRO A 151 -27.20 -5.35 -2.35
N ASP A 152 -27.94 -6.21 -1.63
CA ASP A 152 -29.29 -5.90 -1.18
C ASP A 152 -29.29 -4.75 -0.15
N LEU A 153 -28.37 -4.78 0.82
CA LEU A 153 -28.22 -3.72 1.81
C LEU A 153 -27.84 -2.37 1.19
N TYR A 154 -27.08 -2.39 0.09
CA TYR A 154 -26.73 -1.21 -0.69
C TYR A 154 -27.96 -0.67 -1.42
N GLU A 155 -28.70 -1.51 -2.14
CA GLU A 155 -29.93 -1.08 -2.82
C GLU A 155 -30.93 -0.48 -1.83
N ASP A 156 -31.12 -1.11 -0.66
CA ASP A 156 -31.99 -0.59 0.41
C ASP A 156 -31.58 0.79 0.92
N ALA A 157 -30.29 1.13 0.88
CA ALA A 157 -29.75 2.39 1.40
C ALA A 157 -29.80 3.54 0.38
N PHE A 158 -29.90 3.24 -0.91
CA PHE A 158 -29.74 4.22 -1.99
C PHE A 158 -30.87 4.21 -3.04
N SER A 159 -31.96 3.48 -2.82
CA SER A 159 -33.16 3.45 -3.67
C SER A 159 -34.29 4.39 -3.21
#